data_AF-A0A7V0UA75-F1
#
_entry.id   AF-A0A7V0UA75-F1
#
_cell.length_a   1.000
_cell.length_b   1.000
_cell.length_c   1.000
_cell.angle_alpha   90.00
_cell.angle_beta   90.00
_cell.angle_gamma   90.00
#
_symmetry.space_group_name_H-M   'P 1'
#
loop_
_entity.id
_entity.type
_entity.pdbx_description
1 polymer ?
#
loop_
_entity_poly.entity_id
_entity_poly.type
_entity_poly.pdbx_seq_one_letter_code
_entity_poly.pdbx_strand_id
1 'polypeptide(L)'
;GTAGEIVNVKDGYARNYLIPKGYGFLANEKNIKELEFHKRVIEKKINTESFTAKQTAEKLAECEIRIEKKVGEEGKLFGSVTTREIEEALKEKGFDIDHRNILVDGNIKKSGVYDIGVKLFREIKGVFKLWVVAEDSGEVFESDSVESPAAIEQEQPENYTEEAEEAEESEELQEIEEQEVLEESVKLEEPATFETEEETVPDQEETKE
;
A
#
# COMPACT_ATOMS: atom_id res chain seq x y z
N GLY A 1 -12.89 25.91 18.95
CA GLY A 1 -12.18 24.63 18.82
C GLY A 1 -12.55 23.99 17.51
N THR A 2 -11.81 22.95 17.14
CA THR A 2 -12.17 22.04 16.06
C THR A 2 -13.22 21.03 16.54
N ALA A 3 -13.88 20.32 15.62
CA ALA A 3 -14.87 19.32 15.98
C ALA A 3 -14.21 18.18 16.78
N GLY A 4 -14.79 17.79 17.92
CA GLY A 4 -14.29 16.70 18.76
C GLY A 4 -13.15 17.09 19.73
N GLU A 5 -12.93 18.39 19.93
CA GLU A 5 -11.98 18.94 20.89
C GLU A 5 -12.67 19.26 22.23
N ILE A 6 -11.99 18.96 23.35
CA ILE A 6 -12.45 19.32 24.70
C ILE A 6 -11.87 20.69 25.03
N VAL A 7 -12.74 21.71 25.09
CA VAL A 7 -12.32 23.09 25.35
C VAL A 7 -12.96 23.59 26.63
N ASN A 8 -12.16 24.21 27.50
CA ASN A 8 -12.66 24.87 28.70
C ASN A 8 -13.26 26.24 28.36
N VAL A 9 -14.51 26.47 28.75
CA VAL A 9 -15.27 27.69 28.46
C VAL A 9 -16.02 28.16 29.71
N LYS A 10 -16.41 29.44 29.74
CA LYS A 10 -17.24 29.97 30.83
C LYS A 10 -18.61 29.28 30.85
N ASP A 11 -19.06 28.91 32.04
CA ASP A 11 -20.36 28.29 32.31
C ASP A 11 -21.56 28.92 31.58
N GLY A 12 -21.69 30.25 31.66
CA GLY A 12 -22.80 30.97 31.04
C GLY A 12 -22.77 30.89 29.51
N TYR A 13 -21.58 30.83 28.92
CA TYR A 13 -21.42 30.67 27.48
C TYR A 13 -21.78 29.25 27.03
N ALA A 14 -21.39 28.22 27.80
CA ALA A 14 -21.78 26.84 27.52
C ALA A 14 -23.31 26.66 27.59
N ARG A 15 -23.93 27.12 28.69
CA ARG A 15 -25.37 26.91 28.95
C ARG A 15 -26.29 27.71 28.04
N ASN A 16 -25.96 28.97 27.75
CA ASN A 16 -26.86 29.86 27.01
C ASN A 16 -26.61 29.86 25.49
N TYR A 17 -25.40 29.53 25.05
CA TYR A 17 -25.00 29.67 23.65
C TYR A 17 -24.62 28.35 23.00
N LEU A 18 -23.67 27.60 23.57
CA LEU A 18 -23.12 26.40 22.89
C LEU A 18 -24.08 25.21 22.90
N ILE A 19 -24.64 24.87 24.06
CA ILE A 19 -25.52 23.70 24.21
C ILE A 19 -26.85 23.91 23.46
N PRO A 20 -27.58 25.03 23.59
CA PRO A 20 -28.86 25.21 22.92
C PRO A 20 -28.74 25.30 21.39
N LYS A 21 -27.61 25.78 20.88
CA LYS A 21 -27.34 25.84 19.44
C LYS A 21 -26.74 24.54 18.88
N GLY A 22 -26.48 23.54 19.73
CA GLY A 22 -25.89 22.26 19.31
C GLY A 22 -24.41 22.34 18.90
N TYR A 23 -23.69 23.39 19.30
CA TYR A 23 -22.26 23.55 18.99
C TYR A 23 -21.35 22.79 19.95
N GLY A 24 -21.88 22.21 21.02
CA GLY A 24 -21.10 21.41 21.95
C GLY A 24 -21.97 20.69 22.97
N PHE A 25 -21.36 19.71 23.63
CA PHE A 25 -21.96 18.93 24.71
C PHE A 25 -21.17 19.14 26.00
N LEU A 26 -21.82 18.88 27.14
CA LEU A 26 -21.12 18.86 28.43
C LEU A 26 -20.04 17.78 28.41
N ALA A 27 -18.85 18.10 28.93
CA ALA A 27 -17.72 17.18 29.06
C ALA A 27 -17.91 16.22 30.25
N ASN A 28 -19.03 15.48 30.25
CA ASN A 28 -19.29 14.42 31.21
C ASN A 28 -18.50 13.17 30.80
N GLU A 29 -18.16 12.31 31.76
CA GLU A 29 -17.43 11.07 31.51
C GLU A 29 -18.07 10.21 30.40
N LYS A 30 -19.40 10.14 30.37
CA LYS A 30 -20.15 9.42 29.32
C LYS A 30 -19.86 10.00 27.94
N ASN A 31 -19.96 11.32 27.78
CA ASN A 31 -19.77 11.99 26.49
C ASN A 31 -18.30 11.93 26.03
N ILE A 32 -17.35 11.98 26.97
CA ILE A 32 -15.93 11.81 26.69
C ILE A 32 -15.67 10.38 26.17
N LYS A 33 -16.19 9.36 26.85
CA LYS A 33 -16.07 7.96 26.42
C LYS A 33 -16.72 7.71 25.05
N GLU A 34 -17.89 8.29 24.80
CA GLU A 34 -18.55 8.19 23.49
C GLU A 34 -17.69 8.85 22.39
N LEU A 35 -17.15 10.04 22.65
CA LEU A 35 -16.25 10.73 21.72
C LEU A 35 -14.99 9.92 21.43
N GLU A 36 -14.36 9.34 22.44
CA GLU A 36 -13.19 8.45 22.27
C GLU A 36 -13.53 7.18 21.48
N PHE A 37 -14.68 6.57 21.75
CA PHE A 37 -15.15 5.41 21.00
C PHE A 37 -15.37 5.77 19.52
N HIS A 38 -16.05 6.88 19.23
CA HIS A 38 -16.27 7.34 17.86
C HIS A 38 -14.94 7.66 17.16
N LYS A 39 -13.99 8.32 17.84
CA LYS A 39 -12.65 8.57 17.30
C LYS A 39 -11.95 7.25 16.94
N ARG A 40 -11.93 6.29 17.86
CA ARG A 40 -11.31 4.98 17.64
C ARG A 40 -11.96 4.22 16.48
N VAL A 41 -13.29 4.29 16.34
CA VAL A 41 -14.00 3.64 15.23
C VAL A 41 -13.63 4.29 13.89
N ILE A 42 -13.60 5.62 13.83
CA ILE A 42 -13.22 6.36 12.62
C ILE A 42 -11.76 6.09 12.26
N GLU A 43 -10.85 6.14 13.23
CA GLU A 43 -9.42 5.84 13.04
C GLU A 43 -9.22 4.42 12.54
N LYS A 44 -9.90 3.43 13.13
CA LYS A 44 -9.84 2.04 12.64
C LYS A 44 -10.29 1.93 11.19
N LYS A 45 -11.40 2.58 10.80
CA LYS A 45 -11.90 2.58 9.42
C LYS A 45 -10.91 3.23 8.46
N ILE A 46 -10.38 4.40 8.82
CA ILE A 46 -9.36 5.12 8.05
C ILE A 46 -8.11 4.25 7.88
N ASN A 47 -7.67 3.58 8.94
CA ASN A 47 -6.50 2.71 8.90
C ASN A 47 -6.74 1.52 7.97
N THR A 48 -7.89 0.85 8.07
CA THR A 48 -8.24 -0.26 7.17
C THR A 48 -8.32 0.19 5.71
N GLU A 49 -8.98 1.33 5.44
CA GLU A 49 -9.10 1.89 4.08
C GLU A 49 -7.73 2.31 3.53
N SER A 50 -6.89 2.92 4.37
CA SER A 50 -5.53 3.30 3.99
C SER A 50 -4.65 2.09 3.68
N PHE A 51 -4.81 0.99 4.44
CA PHE A 51 -4.08 -0.25 4.21
C PHE A 51 -4.52 -0.92 2.90
N THR A 52 -5.83 -1.00 2.65
CA THR A 52 -6.34 -1.50 1.37
C THR A 52 -5.88 -0.64 0.20
N ALA A 53 -5.88 0.69 0.35
CA ALA A 53 -5.44 1.61 -0.68
C ALA A 53 -3.94 1.48 -0.98
N LYS A 54 -3.09 1.25 0.03
CA LYS A 54 -1.66 0.98 -0.17
C LYS A 54 -1.43 -0.31 -0.96
N GLN A 55 -2.09 -1.40 -0.57
CA GLN A 55 -2.01 -2.66 -1.32
C GLN A 55 -2.50 -2.52 -2.77
N THR A 56 -3.58 -1.77 -2.99
CA THR A 56 -4.04 -1.48 -4.36
C THR A 56 -3.03 -0.63 -5.12
N ALA A 57 -2.37 0.33 -4.48
CA ALA A 57 -1.33 1.14 -5.10
C ALA A 57 -0.12 0.30 -5.56
N GLU A 58 0.33 -0.63 -4.72
CA GLU A 58 1.43 -1.56 -5.04
C GLU A 58 1.06 -2.43 -6.24
N LYS A 59 -0.13 -3.04 -6.22
CA LYS A 59 -0.63 -3.84 -7.34
C LYS A 59 -0.79 -3.04 -8.63
N LEU A 60 -1.21 -1.77 -8.52
CA LEU A 60 -1.32 -0.87 -9.67
C LEU A 60 0.05 -0.53 -10.26
N ALA A 61 1.08 -0.37 -9.44
CA ALA A 61 2.43 -0.04 -9.91
C ALA A 61 3.04 -1.15 -10.78
N GLU A 62 2.71 -2.41 -10.49
CA GLU A 62 3.11 -3.57 -11.29
C GLU A 62 2.26 -3.75 -12.56
N CYS A 63 1.10 -3.11 -12.64
CA CYS A 63 0.17 -3.28 -13.75
C CYS A 63 0.47 -2.33 -14.92
N GLU A 64 0.68 -2.91 -16.11
CA GLU A 64 0.93 -2.14 -17.33
C GLU A 64 -0.26 -2.18 -18.29
N ILE A 65 -0.94 -1.06 -18.50
CA ILE A 65 -2.18 -1.02 -19.29
C ILE A 65 -1.86 -0.70 -20.75
N ARG A 66 -2.48 -1.41 -21.69
CA ARG A 66 -2.32 -1.17 -23.11
C ARG A 66 -3.63 -0.66 -23.71
N ILE A 67 -3.57 0.48 -24.39
CA ILE A 67 -4.69 1.05 -25.14
C ILE A 67 -4.29 1.16 -26.60
N GLU A 68 -5.09 0.55 -27.46
CA GLU A 68 -4.89 0.56 -28.91
C GLU A 68 -5.72 1.66 -29.55
N LYS A 69 -5.09 2.50 -30.36
CA LYS A 69 -5.73 3.63 -31.04
C LYS A 69 -5.14 3.79 -32.43
N LYS A 70 -5.95 4.32 -33.35
CA LYS A 70 -5.47 4.73 -34.68
C LYS A 70 -4.50 5.90 -34.57
N VAL A 71 -3.31 5.70 -35.13
CA VAL A 71 -2.23 6.67 -35.17
C VAL A 71 -2.06 7.14 -36.62
N GLY A 72 -1.86 8.44 -36.82
CA GLY A 72 -1.57 9.04 -38.12
C GLY A 72 -0.08 9.08 -38.41
N GLU A 73 0.25 9.71 -39.55
CA GLU A 73 1.65 9.95 -39.91
C GLU A 73 2.36 10.70 -38.77
N GLU A 74 3.60 10.30 -38.46
CA GLU A 74 4.44 10.87 -37.39
C GLU A 74 4.06 10.50 -35.93
N GLY A 75 3.31 9.41 -35.71
CA GLY A 75 3.08 8.90 -34.34
C GLY A 75 2.03 9.70 -33.54
N LYS A 76 1.28 10.56 -34.22
CA LYS A 76 0.23 11.38 -33.62
C LYS A 76 -1.11 10.65 -33.67
N LEU A 77 -1.80 10.52 -32.54
CA LEU A 77 -3.13 9.91 -32.51
C LEU A 77 -4.15 10.79 -33.23
N PHE A 78 -5.09 10.14 -33.94
CA PHE A 78 -6.24 10.82 -34.55
C PHE A 78 -7.22 11.39 -33.51
N GLY A 79 -7.07 11.04 -32.23
CA GLY A 79 -7.81 11.59 -31.10
C GLY A 79 -6.92 11.73 -29.87
N SER A 80 -7.53 12.01 -28.71
CA SER A 80 -6.85 11.91 -27.42
C SER A 80 -7.30 10.66 -26.67
N VAL A 81 -6.39 10.05 -25.93
CA VAL A 81 -6.78 9.06 -24.90
C VAL A 81 -7.48 9.82 -23.78
N THR A 82 -8.70 9.38 -23.44
CA THR A 82 -9.50 10.02 -22.39
C THR A 82 -9.44 9.23 -21.09
N THR A 83 -9.73 9.89 -19.96
CA THR A 83 -9.77 9.21 -18.65
C THR A 83 -10.82 8.11 -18.56
N ARG A 84 -11.88 8.18 -19.39
CA ARG A 84 -12.89 7.11 -19.48
C ARG A 84 -12.35 5.83 -20.12
N GLU A 85 -11.59 5.97 -21.21
CA GLU A 85 -10.94 4.82 -21.85
C GLU A 85 -9.93 4.15 -20.89
N ILE A 86 -9.24 4.96 -20.08
CA ILE A 86 -8.32 4.46 -19.05
C ILE A 86 -9.09 3.76 -17.92
N GLU A 87 -10.22 4.30 -17.46
CA GLU A 87 -11.10 3.67 -16.47
C GLU A 87 -11.61 2.30 -16.96
N GLU A 88 -12.06 2.21 -18.21
CA GLU A 88 -12.53 0.95 -18.81
C GLU A 88 -11.40 -0.09 -18.87
N ALA A 89 -10.20 0.30 -19.33
CA ALA A 89 -9.04 -0.59 -19.37
C ALA A 89 -8.55 -1.02 -17.97
N LEU A 90 -8.70 -0.17 -16.96
CA LEU A 90 -8.43 -0.51 -15.55
C LEU A 90 -9.45 -1.54 -15.01
N LYS A 91 -10.73 -1.38 -15.37
CA LYS A 91 -11.79 -2.31 -14.96
C LYS A 91 -11.62 -3.69 -15.56
N GLU A 92 -11.17 -3.78 -16.81
CA GLU A 92 -10.83 -5.07 -17.45
C GLU A 92 -9.74 -5.83 -16.70
N LYS A 93 -8.82 -5.11 -16.05
CA LYS A 93 -7.78 -5.69 -15.18
C LYS A 93 -8.24 -5.97 -13.75
N GLY A 94 -9.49 -5.64 -13.41
CA GLY A 94 -10.06 -5.89 -12.09
C GLY A 94 -9.89 -4.74 -11.08
N PHE A 95 -9.47 -3.54 -11.53
CA PHE A 95 -9.41 -2.35 -10.68
C PHE A 95 -10.63 -1.46 -10.92
N ASP A 96 -11.48 -1.30 -9.90
CA ASP A 96 -12.62 -0.38 -9.95
C ASP A 96 -12.20 1.02 -9.48
N ILE A 97 -11.74 1.85 -10.42
CA ILE A 97 -11.28 3.22 -10.18
C ILE A 97 -12.11 4.18 -11.05
N ASP A 98 -12.74 5.17 -10.43
CA ASP A 98 -13.50 6.21 -11.15
C ASP A 98 -12.56 7.17 -11.92
N HIS A 99 -12.93 7.56 -13.14
CA HIS A 99 -12.20 8.54 -13.96
C HIS A 99 -11.82 9.86 -13.25
N ARG A 100 -12.57 10.28 -12.21
CA ARG A 100 -12.27 11.50 -11.43
C ARG A 100 -11.01 11.37 -10.58
N ASN A 101 -10.64 10.14 -10.26
CA ASN A 101 -9.46 9.84 -9.44
C ASN A 101 -8.20 9.71 -10.28
N ILE A 102 -8.32 9.65 -11.61
CA ILE A 102 -7.19 9.56 -12.54
C ILE A 102 -6.64 10.96 -12.79
N LEU A 103 -5.34 11.14 -12.49
CA LEU A 103 -4.60 12.38 -12.66
C LEU A 103 -3.79 12.27 -13.96
N VAL A 104 -4.19 13.02 -14.98
CA VAL A 104 -3.50 13.11 -16.27
C VAL A 104 -3.06 14.56 -16.49
N ASP A 105 -1.76 14.78 -16.67
CA ASP A 105 -1.15 16.12 -16.85
C ASP A 105 -1.30 16.65 -18.29
N GLY A 106 -2.50 16.52 -18.86
CA GLY A 106 -2.86 17.01 -20.19
C GLY A 106 -3.52 15.97 -21.08
N ASN A 107 -3.61 16.27 -22.38
CA ASN A 107 -4.17 15.34 -23.37
C ASN A 107 -3.07 14.48 -23.98
N ILE A 108 -3.24 13.16 -23.92
CA ILE A 108 -2.36 12.18 -24.56
C ILE A 108 -2.70 12.10 -26.04
N LYS A 109 -1.83 12.63 -26.91
CA LYS A 109 -2.03 12.72 -28.38
C LYS A 109 -0.96 12.05 -29.21
N LYS A 110 0.02 11.40 -28.58
CA LYS A 110 1.10 10.67 -29.26
C LYS A 110 1.16 9.24 -28.73
N SER A 111 1.52 8.28 -29.59
CA SER A 111 1.80 6.92 -29.15
C SER A 111 3.08 6.93 -28.31
N GLY A 112 3.15 6.01 -27.34
CA GLY A 112 4.24 5.97 -26.39
C GLY A 112 3.81 5.48 -25.01
N VAL A 113 4.74 5.56 -24.07
CA VAL A 113 4.55 5.17 -22.68
C VAL A 113 4.34 6.42 -21.83
N TYR A 114 3.32 6.38 -20.97
CA TYR A 114 2.98 7.48 -20.07
C TYR A 114 2.81 6.95 -18.65
N ASP A 115 3.36 7.66 -17.67
CA ASP A 115 3.11 7.39 -16.26
C ASP A 115 1.89 8.18 -15.83
N ILE A 116 0.85 7.47 -15.37
CA ILE A 116 -0.42 8.07 -14.98
C ILE A 116 -0.63 7.88 -13.49
N GLY A 117 -0.89 8.98 -12.80
CA GLY A 117 -1.19 8.98 -11.37
C GLY A 117 -2.67 8.67 -11.11
N VAL A 118 -2.96 7.93 -10.05
CA VAL A 118 -4.31 7.69 -9.53
C VAL A 118 -4.36 8.08 -8.07
N LYS A 119 -5.34 8.89 -7.69
CA LYS A 119 -5.63 9.21 -6.30
C LYS A 119 -6.56 8.14 -5.70
N LEU A 120 -6.04 7.33 -4.78
CA LEU A 120 -6.82 6.25 -4.17
C LEU A 120 -7.53 6.73 -2.91
N PHE A 121 -6.77 7.12 -1.89
CA PHE A 121 -7.34 7.53 -0.60
C PHE A 121 -6.51 8.62 0.08
N ARG A 122 -7.13 9.76 0.39
CA ARG A 122 -6.51 10.93 1.03
C ARG A 122 -5.18 11.33 0.36
N GLU A 123 -4.07 10.93 0.97
CA GLU A 123 -2.70 11.25 0.55
C GLU A 123 -2.04 10.12 -0.28
N ILE A 124 -2.66 8.95 -0.35
CA ILE A 124 -2.14 7.79 -1.08
C ILE A 124 -2.46 7.97 -2.57
N LYS A 125 -1.38 8.00 -3.36
CA LYS A 125 -1.41 8.02 -4.83
C LYS A 125 -0.71 6.77 -5.35
N GLY A 126 -1.31 6.12 -6.35
CA GLY A 126 -0.65 5.09 -7.15
C GLY A 126 -0.20 5.67 -8.48
N VAL A 127 0.82 5.10 -9.09
CA VAL A 127 1.26 5.43 -10.46
C VAL A 127 1.32 4.13 -11.23
N PHE A 128 0.82 4.12 -12.46
CA PHE A 128 0.91 2.96 -13.34
C PHE A 128 1.35 3.39 -14.75
N LYS A 129 1.90 2.44 -15.50
CA LYS A 129 2.36 2.68 -16.87
C LYS A 129 1.23 2.43 -17.87
N LEU A 130 0.97 3.42 -18.72
CA LEU A 130 0.07 3.33 -19.85
C LEU A 130 0.86 3.24 -21.15
N TRP A 131 0.67 2.14 -21.88
CA TRP A 131 1.15 1.91 -23.23
C TRP A 131 0.08 2.30 -24.24
N VAL A 132 0.37 3.30 -25.05
CA VAL A 132 -0.50 3.70 -26.17
C VAL A 132 0.09 3.14 -27.46
N VAL A 133 -0.55 2.10 -27.99
CA VAL A 133 -0.09 1.37 -29.17
C VAL A 133 -0.93 1.73 -30.39
N ALA A 134 -0.27 1.77 -31.55
CA ALA A 134 -0.95 1.98 -32.82
C ALA A 134 -1.75 0.72 -33.19
N GLU A 135 -3.05 0.88 -33.39
CA GLU A 135 -3.89 -0.11 -34.04
C GLU A 135 -3.67 0.02 -35.56
N ASP A 136 -2.54 -0.53 -36.05
CA ASP A 136 -2.31 -0.63 -37.47
C ASP A 136 -3.29 -1.66 -38.04
N SER A 137 -4.15 -1.19 -38.94
CA SER A 137 -5.09 -2.02 -39.68
C SER A 137 -4.36 -3.21 -40.29
N GLY A 138 -4.66 -4.40 -39.77
CA GLY A 138 -4.20 -5.65 -40.35
C GLY A 138 -4.66 -5.76 -41.80
N GLU A 139 -3.71 -5.65 -42.72
CA GLU A 139 -3.76 -6.50 -43.89
C GLU A 139 -3.51 -7.93 -43.39
N VAL A 140 -4.60 -8.71 -43.37
CA VAL A 140 -4.56 -10.17 -43.29
C VAL A 140 -3.82 -10.68 -44.51
N PHE A 141 -2.56 -11.07 -44.33
CA PHE A 141 -1.94 -12.07 -45.18
C PHE A 141 -2.12 -13.43 -44.48
N GLU A 142 -3.20 -14.11 -44.83
CA GLU A 142 -3.34 -15.55 -44.63
C GLU A 142 -2.97 -16.28 -45.93
N SER A 143 -2.38 -17.48 -45.78
CA SER A 143 -1.77 -18.41 -46.76
C SER A 143 -0.28 -18.15 -47.06
N ASP A 144 0.67 -18.98 -46.62
CA ASP A 144 0.65 -20.44 -46.67
C ASP A 144 1.23 -21.13 -45.43
N SER A 145 0.45 -22.07 -44.91
CA SER A 145 0.89 -23.20 -44.11
C SER A 145 1.01 -24.43 -45.01
N VAL A 146 2.21 -25.01 -45.20
CA VAL A 146 2.40 -26.48 -45.34
C VAL A 146 3.83 -26.90 -44.90
N GLU A 147 3.88 -27.44 -43.68
CA GLU A 147 4.60 -28.65 -43.21
C GLU A 147 6.14 -28.77 -43.17
N SER A 148 6.58 -29.07 -41.94
CA SER A 148 7.78 -29.84 -41.54
C SER A 148 7.81 -31.21 -42.23
N PRO A 149 8.98 -31.82 -42.57
CA PRO A 149 9.73 -32.55 -41.54
C PRO A 149 11.26 -32.74 -41.76
N ALA A 150 11.94 -33.07 -40.64
CA ALA A 150 13.07 -34.00 -40.51
C ALA A 150 14.53 -33.56 -40.87
N ALA A 151 15.37 -33.73 -39.84
CA ALA A 151 16.77 -34.17 -39.85
C ALA A 151 17.84 -33.26 -40.46
N ILE A 152 18.65 -32.64 -39.59
CA ILE A 152 20.11 -32.80 -39.59
C ILE A 152 20.56 -32.82 -38.12
N GLU A 153 21.08 -33.97 -37.72
CA GLU A 153 21.82 -34.23 -36.49
C GLU A 153 23.17 -33.51 -36.50
N GLN A 154 23.52 -32.99 -35.31
CA GLN A 154 24.84 -33.00 -34.66
C GLN A 154 26.02 -32.34 -35.37
N GLU A 155 26.60 -31.30 -34.75
CA GLU A 155 27.94 -31.38 -34.16
C GLU A 155 28.01 -30.47 -32.91
N GLN A 156 28.25 -31.06 -31.73
CA GLN A 156 28.82 -30.35 -30.58
C GLN A 156 30.35 -30.23 -30.79
N PRO A 157 30.99 -29.19 -30.25
CA PRO A 157 31.82 -29.44 -29.06
C PRO A 157 31.55 -28.42 -27.95
N GLU A 158 31.25 -28.89 -26.74
CA GLU A 158 32.23 -29.02 -25.64
C GLU A 158 32.96 -27.71 -25.31
N ASN A 159 32.36 -26.92 -24.41
CA ASN A 159 33.09 -26.37 -23.26
C ASN A 159 32.11 -26.07 -22.12
N TYR A 160 32.13 -26.93 -21.11
CA TYR A 160 31.44 -26.83 -19.82
C TYR A 160 32.52 -27.10 -18.77
N THR A 161 32.57 -26.27 -17.71
CA THR A 161 33.59 -26.08 -16.64
C THR A 161 34.23 -24.69 -16.79
N GLU A 162 34.12 -23.71 -15.90
CA GLU A 162 33.61 -23.54 -14.53
C GLU A 162 33.11 -22.09 -14.42
N GLU A 163 31.89 -21.83 -13.96
CA GLU A 163 31.48 -20.51 -13.38
C GLU A 163 30.07 -20.62 -12.75
N ALA A 164 29.76 -21.78 -12.15
CA ALA A 164 28.49 -22.06 -11.49
C ALA A 164 28.67 -22.46 -10.01
N GLU A 165 29.67 -21.88 -9.34
CA GLU A 165 29.87 -22.05 -7.89
C GLU A 165 29.85 -20.72 -7.10
N GLU A 166 29.62 -19.56 -7.72
CA GLU A 166 29.66 -18.26 -6.99
C GLU A 166 28.28 -17.76 -6.52
N ALA A 167 27.23 -18.59 -6.61
CA ALA A 167 25.86 -18.22 -6.22
C ALA A 167 25.37 -18.88 -4.92
N GLU A 168 26.12 -19.81 -4.32
CA GLU A 168 25.70 -20.47 -3.06
C GLU A 168 26.43 -19.95 -1.81
N GLU A 169 27.42 -19.04 -1.93
CA GLU A 169 28.20 -18.54 -0.77
C GLU A 169 27.71 -17.19 -0.20
N SER A 170 26.65 -16.57 -0.79
CA SER A 170 26.11 -15.30 -0.29
C SER A 170 24.84 -15.42 0.55
N GLU A 171 24.15 -16.56 0.48
CA GLU A 171 22.97 -16.83 1.32
C GLU A 171 23.34 -17.40 2.70
N GLU A 172 24.51 -18.05 2.85
CA GLU A 172 24.94 -18.64 4.12
C GLU A 172 25.63 -17.63 5.08
N LEU A 173 26.08 -16.46 4.58
CA LEU A 173 26.71 -15.42 5.40
C LEU A 173 25.72 -14.39 5.98
N GLN A 174 24.51 -14.27 5.43
CA GLN A 174 23.50 -13.34 5.97
C GLN A 174 22.71 -13.95 7.15
N GLU A 175 22.59 -15.28 7.19
CA GLU A 175 21.90 -15.99 8.27
C GLU A 175 22.74 -16.11 9.56
N ILE A 176 24.08 -16.03 9.45
CA ILE A 176 24.99 -16.02 10.61
C ILE A 176 25.06 -14.62 11.24
N GLU A 177 25.00 -13.55 10.44
CA GLU A 177 25.07 -12.16 10.92
C GLU A 177 23.78 -11.75 11.67
N GLU A 178 22.61 -12.28 11.31
CA GLU A 178 21.36 -12.07 12.06
C GLU A 178 21.30 -12.83 13.40
N GLN A 179 21.98 -13.98 13.51
CA GLN A 179 22.03 -14.75 14.77
C GLN A 179 22.99 -14.14 15.80
N GLU A 180 24.09 -13.51 15.37
CA GLU A 180 25.04 -12.84 16.27
C GLU A 180 24.46 -11.55 16.89
N VAL A 181 23.66 -10.79 16.12
CA VAL A 181 22.98 -9.57 16.60
C VAL A 181 21.86 -9.88 17.62
N LEU A 182 21.24 -11.06 17.51
CA LEU A 182 20.22 -11.50 18.46
C LEU A 182 20.81 -11.97 19.80
N GLU A 183 21.98 -12.62 19.81
CA GLU A 183 22.65 -13.01 21.06
C GLU A 183 23.27 -11.84 21.81
N GLU A 184 23.73 -10.79 21.11
CA GLU A 184 24.28 -9.59 21.76
C GLU A 184 23.17 -8.74 22.43
N SER A 185 21.95 -8.75 21.88
CA SER A 185 20.80 -8.03 22.46
C SER A 185 20.25 -8.65 23.76
N VAL A 186 20.48 -9.94 23.99
CA VAL A 186 19.99 -10.67 25.19
C VAL A 186 20.95 -10.50 26.39
N LYS A 187 22.17 -9.99 26.21
CA LYS A 187 23.16 -9.80 27.28
C LYS A 187 23.12 -8.44 27.99
N LEU A 188 22.26 -7.51 27.57
CA LEU A 188 22.16 -6.16 28.16
C LEU A 188 20.94 -5.95 29.08
N GLU A 189 20.09 -6.95 29.26
CA GLU A 189 19.02 -6.91 30.26
C GLU A 189 19.17 -8.08 31.25
N GLU A 190 20.21 -8.02 32.08
CA GLU A 190 20.12 -8.67 33.39
C GLU A 190 19.05 -7.93 34.21
N PRO A 191 18.04 -8.62 34.78
CA PRO A 191 17.13 -7.98 35.71
C PRO A 191 17.90 -7.65 36.98
N ALA A 192 18.00 -6.37 37.30
CA ALA A 192 18.32 -5.92 38.64
C ALA A 192 17.36 -6.60 39.62
N THR A 193 17.92 -7.51 40.42
CA THR A 193 17.31 -8.08 41.61
C THR A 193 16.87 -6.94 42.52
N PHE A 194 15.58 -6.65 42.54
CA PHE A 194 14.95 -5.86 43.58
C PHE A 194 14.70 -6.79 44.76
N GLU A 195 15.54 -6.67 45.79
CA GLU A 195 15.28 -7.21 47.12
C GLU A 195 13.99 -6.57 47.66
N THR A 196 12.87 -7.28 47.60
CA THR A 196 11.79 -7.06 48.57
C THR A 196 12.10 -7.87 49.81
N GLU A 197 12.47 -7.15 50.87
CA GLU A 197 12.49 -7.62 52.24
C GLU A 197 11.22 -8.42 52.54
N GLU A 198 11.38 -9.69 52.92
CA GLU A 198 10.39 -10.42 53.69
C GLU A 198 10.17 -9.65 55.00
N GLU A 199 9.08 -8.89 55.10
CA GLU A 199 8.54 -8.51 56.39
C GLU A 199 7.91 -9.78 57.00
N THR A 200 8.77 -10.57 57.64
CA THR A 200 8.38 -11.61 58.57
C THR A 200 7.58 -10.94 59.69
N VAL A 201 6.26 -11.17 59.73
CA VAL A 201 5.48 -10.94 60.95
C VAL A 201 5.83 -12.09 61.90
N PRO A 202 6.50 -11.84 63.04
CA PRO A 202 6.68 -12.88 64.02
C PRO A 202 5.34 -13.15 64.72
N ASP A 203 4.90 -14.39 64.59
CA ASP A 203 4.00 -15.06 65.51
C ASP A 203 4.60 -14.94 66.93
N GLN A 204 3.86 -14.30 67.83
CA GLN A 204 4.10 -14.39 69.27
C GLN A 204 2.79 -14.85 69.91
N GLU A 205 2.87 -16.10 70.34
CA GLU A 205 1.96 -16.80 71.21
C GLU A 205 1.60 -15.99 72.47
N GLU A 206 0.39 -16.25 72.94
CA GLU A 206 -0.04 -16.38 74.34
C GLU A 206 0.61 -15.49 75.42
N THR A 207 -0.21 -14.68 76.09
CA THR A 207 -0.40 -14.70 77.56
C THR A 207 -1.61 -13.83 77.90
N LYS A 208 -2.74 -14.41 78.31
CA LYS A 208 -3.14 -14.67 79.71
C LYS A 208 -3.56 -13.39 80.46
N GLU A 209 -4.87 -13.15 80.54
CA GLU A 209 -5.73 -13.13 81.75
C GLU A 209 -7.11 -12.49 81.44
#